data_AF-A0A0V1MUI9-F1
#
_entry.id   AF-A0A0V1MUI9-F1
#
_cell.length_a   1.000
_cell.length_b   1.000
_cell.length_c   1.000
_cell.angle_alpha   90.00
_cell.angle_beta   90.00
_cell.angle_gamma   90.00
#
_symmetry.space_group_name_H-M   'P 1'
#
loop_
_entity.id
_entity.type
_entity.pdbx_description
1 polymer ?
#
loop_
_entity_poly.entity_id
_entity_poly.type
_entity_poly.pdbx_seq_one_letter_code
_entity_poly.pdbx_strand_id
1 'polypeptide(L)'
;MKDIVMQLFKAACESVKPEILVAQNLIYETNPDRIFIPSNGKSYVLNNNVYIVGFGKAAFGMCQKAAEIVGKHLVRGIASVPVGTMEQRLKSGPVEVHPRLEVYEGAKDNIPDESALRTTNRILNMVLPLKEDAILLVLISGGGSALLTCPMPTVNFDDKVKLIKRLSKIGITIDLLNILRRCLSVVKGGGLLKMAYPASVVSLIISDVISSDLEVIASGPTVPVSRNYQQVWNIIQHVRQNDKMPDDDSIAKFLKSNLHVHESGVPLYQNVSNIIIGDNVKALNGLSEEAERLGFTPIILTSQLRKQTPMFGYFLSELVLRIFDFYSDDYCSYYFEAYGITSETFQYIKDMIDKKPVCLLWGGETMACVRGKGKGGRSMETILCFIKAMQSQRAKMYMESVMSKQCVIASLGTDGQDGPTDAAGAMVSLNQLNLFDESEIKKALFESDSYTYFETIQNGACLVKTGPTGTNVMDIAILLTLPPNEK
;
A
#
# COMPACT_ATOMS: atom_id res chain seq x y z
N MET A 1 -9.05 16.63 19.96
CA MET A 1 -8.74 15.22 19.63
C MET A 1 -8.81 14.91 18.14
N LYS A 2 -9.89 15.26 17.41
CA LYS A 2 -9.92 15.08 15.93
C LYS A 2 -8.75 15.77 15.22
N ASP A 3 -8.40 17.00 15.61
CA ASP A 3 -7.23 17.70 15.06
C ASP A 3 -5.90 16.99 15.37
N ILE A 4 -5.81 16.33 16.53
CA ILE A 4 -4.65 15.51 16.91
C ILE A 4 -4.55 14.31 15.98
N VAL A 5 -5.66 13.60 15.70
CA VAL A 5 -5.67 12.51 14.71
C VAL A 5 -5.15 13.00 13.35
N MET A 6 -5.57 14.20 12.90
CA MET A 6 -5.11 14.77 11.64
C MET A 6 -3.62 15.11 11.66
N GLN A 7 -3.11 15.65 12.76
CA GLN A 7 -1.68 15.94 12.93
C GLN A 7 -0.84 14.65 12.91
N LEU A 8 -1.28 13.61 13.64
CA LEU A 8 -0.65 12.30 13.66
C LEU A 8 -0.64 11.64 12.28
N PHE A 9 -1.78 11.65 11.59
CA PHE A 9 -1.89 11.11 10.24
C PHE A 9 -0.97 11.85 9.25
N LYS A 10 -0.89 13.17 9.36
CA LYS A 10 0.04 13.97 8.54
C LYS A 10 1.50 13.59 8.79
N ALA A 11 1.91 13.44 10.06
CA ALA A 11 3.26 13.00 10.42
C ALA A 11 3.57 11.60 9.85
N ALA A 12 2.60 10.68 9.91
CA ALA A 12 2.70 9.37 9.29
C ALA A 12 2.99 9.48 7.79
N CYS A 13 2.17 10.23 7.04
CA CYS A 13 2.35 10.44 5.60
C CYS A 13 3.67 11.16 5.28
N GLU A 14 4.09 12.13 6.09
CA GLU A 14 5.35 12.86 5.91
C GLU A 14 6.57 11.96 6.06
N SER A 15 6.55 11.04 7.03
CA SER A 15 7.65 10.08 7.24
C SER A 15 7.89 9.12 6.07
N VAL A 16 6.88 8.96 5.20
CA VAL A 16 6.93 8.11 4.00
C VAL A 16 6.73 8.90 2.70
N LYS A 17 7.00 10.21 2.70
CA LYS A 17 7.00 11.01 1.47
C LYS A 17 8.12 10.52 0.53
N PRO A 18 7.84 10.27 -0.76
CA PRO A 18 8.81 9.64 -1.66
C PRO A 18 10.13 10.41 -1.78
N GLU A 19 10.06 11.73 -1.86
CA GLU A 19 11.21 12.62 -1.97
C GLU A 19 12.08 12.58 -0.71
N ILE A 20 11.45 12.52 0.48
CA ILE A 20 12.16 12.42 1.77
C ILE A 20 12.84 11.06 1.87
N LEU A 21 12.14 9.98 1.54
CA LEU A 21 12.67 8.62 1.62
C LEU A 21 13.86 8.40 0.69
N VAL A 22 13.81 8.91 -0.54
CA VAL A 22 14.93 8.83 -1.48
C VAL A 22 16.12 9.63 -0.96
N ALA A 23 15.91 10.86 -0.47
CA ALA A 23 16.99 11.70 0.06
C ALA A 23 17.71 11.08 1.27
N GLN A 24 16.99 10.32 2.11
CA GLN A 24 17.56 9.61 3.26
C GLN A 24 18.36 8.35 2.86
N ASN A 25 18.08 7.76 1.69
CA ASN A 25 18.63 6.46 1.29
C ASN A 25 19.56 6.51 0.07
N LEU A 26 19.70 7.67 -0.56
CA LEU A 26 20.59 7.92 -1.69
C LEU A 26 21.39 9.19 -1.39
N ILE A 27 22.58 9.04 -0.83
CA ILE A 27 23.42 10.15 -0.40
C ILE A 27 24.46 10.44 -1.49
N TYR A 28 24.53 11.68 -1.96
CA TYR A 28 25.60 12.12 -2.86
C TYR A 28 26.81 12.56 -2.04
N GLU A 29 27.99 12.03 -2.39
CA GLU A 29 29.26 12.42 -1.80
C GLU A 29 30.19 12.96 -2.89
N THR A 30 30.97 13.97 -2.52
CA THR A 30 31.98 14.58 -3.40
C THR A 30 33.37 14.08 -3.04
N ASN A 31 34.29 14.09 -4.02
CA ASN A 31 35.69 13.68 -3.88
C ASN A 31 35.91 12.19 -3.50
N PRO A 32 35.67 11.23 -4.42
CA PRO A 32 35.14 11.39 -5.78
C PRO A 32 33.61 11.51 -5.79
N ASP A 33 33.04 11.99 -6.90
CA ASP A 33 31.58 12.01 -7.11
C ASP A 33 31.05 10.56 -7.03
N ARG A 34 30.24 10.26 -6.00
CA ARG A 34 29.64 8.94 -5.78
C ARG A 34 28.26 9.05 -5.14
N ILE A 35 27.45 8.02 -5.32
CA ILE A 35 26.29 7.78 -4.46
C ILE A 35 26.63 6.74 -3.39
N PHE A 36 26.21 7.00 -2.16
CA PHE A 36 26.28 6.10 -1.02
C PHE A 36 24.87 5.67 -0.62
N ILE A 37 24.72 4.37 -0.32
CA ILE A 37 23.47 3.75 0.08
C ILE A 37 23.61 3.30 1.55
N PRO A 38 23.09 4.07 2.52
CA PRO A 38 23.34 3.83 3.94
C PRO A 38 22.90 2.44 4.42
N SER A 39 21.77 1.94 3.91
CA SER A 39 21.16 0.69 4.36
C SER A 39 21.99 -0.57 4.08
N ASN A 40 22.90 -0.52 3.10
CA ASN A 40 23.78 -1.64 2.76
C ASN A 40 25.27 -1.28 2.73
N GLY A 41 25.63 -0.03 3.04
CA GLY A 41 27.00 0.46 3.06
C GLY A 41 27.69 0.53 1.70
N LYS A 42 26.96 0.37 0.58
CA LYS A 42 27.56 0.36 -0.76
C LYS A 42 27.70 1.76 -1.33
N SER A 43 28.78 1.95 -2.08
CA SER A 43 29.04 3.18 -2.83
C SER A 43 29.18 2.87 -4.32
N TYR A 44 28.74 3.79 -5.17
CA TYR A 44 28.83 3.67 -6.62
C TYR A 44 29.43 4.95 -7.20
N VAL A 45 30.54 4.82 -7.94
CA VAL A 45 31.24 5.96 -8.54
C VAL A 45 30.42 6.52 -9.70
N LEU A 46 30.24 7.84 -9.69
CA LEU A 46 29.47 8.55 -10.68
C LEU A 46 30.38 9.11 -11.78
N ASN A 47 30.05 8.78 -13.02
CA ASN A 47 30.80 9.24 -14.19
C ASN A 47 29.90 9.36 -15.44
N ASN A 48 28.76 10.05 -15.32
CA ASN A 48 27.78 10.17 -16.42
C ASN A 48 27.29 8.79 -16.89
N ASN A 49 27.02 7.92 -15.92
CA ASN A 49 26.73 6.50 -16.09
C ASN A 49 25.44 6.09 -15.36
N VAL A 50 24.65 7.05 -14.87
CA VAL A 50 23.42 6.76 -14.11
C VAL A 50 22.19 6.76 -15.02
N TYR A 51 21.36 5.74 -14.86
CA TYR A 51 20.06 5.61 -15.51
C TYR A 51 18.98 5.43 -14.45
N ILE A 52 17.81 6.02 -14.66
CA ILE A 52 16.68 5.91 -13.72
C ILE A 52 15.50 5.24 -14.41
N VAL A 53 14.93 4.23 -13.77
CA VAL A 53 13.65 3.62 -14.15
C VAL A 53 12.71 3.68 -12.96
N GLY A 54 11.63 4.42 -13.07
CA GLY A 54 10.58 4.46 -12.04
C GLY A 54 9.27 3.88 -12.52
N PHE A 55 8.56 3.17 -11.65
CA PHE A 55 7.19 2.74 -11.92
C PHE A 55 6.36 2.59 -10.65
N GLY A 56 5.12 3.08 -10.69
CA GLY A 56 4.20 3.08 -9.54
C GLY A 56 3.64 4.46 -9.20
N LYS A 57 2.72 4.51 -8.23
CA LYS A 57 2.01 5.72 -7.78
C LYS A 57 2.96 6.81 -7.27
N ALA A 58 4.04 6.44 -6.58
CA ALA A 58 5.02 7.37 -6.03
C ALA A 58 6.24 7.59 -6.94
N ALA A 59 6.31 6.91 -8.09
CA ALA A 59 7.52 6.88 -8.91
C ALA A 59 7.96 8.26 -9.41
N PHE A 60 7.03 9.18 -9.65
CA PHE A 60 7.38 10.56 -10.04
C PHE A 60 8.28 11.24 -8.99
N GLY A 61 7.81 11.33 -7.73
CA GLY A 61 8.55 11.99 -6.65
C GLY A 61 9.89 11.29 -6.37
N MET A 62 9.91 9.96 -6.43
CA MET A 62 11.15 9.19 -6.28
C MET A 62 12.15 9.53 -7.40
N CYS A 63 11.72 9.49 -8.67
CA CYS A 63 12.59 9.73 -9.82
C CYS A 63 13.10 11.15 -9.87
N GLN A 64 12.21 12.12 -9.62
CA GLN A 64 12.58 13.52 -9.59
C GLN A 64 13.67 13.74 -8.53
N LYS A 65 13.48 13.21 -7.31
CA LYS A 65 14.47 13.38 -6.26
C LYS A 65 15.79 12.66 -6.55
N ALA A 66 15.74 11.43 -7.07
CA ALA A 66 16.94 10.71 -7.46
C ALA A 66 17.71 11.44 -8.58
N ALA A 67 16.98 12.00 -9.56
CA ALA A 67 17.56 12.78 -10.65
C ALA A 67 18.28 14.04 -10.14
N GLU A 68 17.67 14.76 -9.19
CA GLU A 68 18.30 15.91 -8.51
C GLU A 68 19.60 15.51 -7.80
N ILE A 69 19.60 14.39 -7.08
CA ILE A 69 20.75 13.91 -6.29
C ILE A 69 21.93 13.54 -7.20
N VAL A 70 21.68 12.82 -8.29
CA VAL A 70 22.75 12.41 -9.21
C VAL A 70 23.12 13.50 -10.21
N GLY A 71 22.26 14.50 -10.41
CA GLY A 71 22.47 15.71 -11.19
C GLY A 71 23.04 15.44 -12.58
N LYS A 72 24.21 16.04 -12.86
CA LYS A 72 24.91 15.95 -14.15
C LYS A 72 25.22 14.52 -14.59
N HIS A 73 25.27 13.55 -13.67
CA HIS A 73 25.62 12.16 -13.96
C HIS A 73 24.43 11.33 -14.47
N LEU A 74 23.20 11.85 -14.37
CA LEU A 74 22.04 11.20 -15.00
C LEU A 74 22.20 11.24 -16.52
N VAL A 75 22.27 10.09 -17.16
CA VAL A 75 22.24 9.98 -18.63
C VAL A 75 20.80 10.09 -19.12
N ARG A 76 19.90 9.29 -18.54
CA ARG A 76 18.48 9.25 -18.91
C ARG A 76 17.64 8.62 -17.80
N GLY A 77 16.46 9.19 -17.57
CA GLY A 77 15.45 8.68 -16.65
C GLY A 77 14.11 8.48 -17.34
N ILE A 78 13.38 7.42 -17.00
CA ILE A 78 12.01 7.16 -17.45
C ILE A 78 11.15 6.79 -16.25
N ALA A 79 10.07 7.54 -16.01
CA ALA A 79 9.06 7.26 -14.99
C ALA A 79 7.72 6.86 -15.64
N SER A 80 7.20 5.69 -15.28
CA SER A 80 5.86 5.20 -15.64
C SER A 80 4.90 5.40 -14.47
N VAL A 81 3.95 6.31 -14.58
CA VAL A 81 3.07 6.75 -13.47
C VAL A 81 1.59 6.62 -13.83
N PRO A 82 0.66 6.54 -12.85
CA PRO A 82 -0.76 6.49 -13.13
C PRO A 82 -1.27 7.70 -13.93
N VAL A 83 -2.31 7.51 -14.74
CA VAL A 83 -3.05 8.62 -15.38
C VAL A 83 -3.51 9.65 -14.35
N GLY A 84 -3.27 10.93 -14.63
CA GLY A 84 -3.65 12.06 -13.77
C GLY A 84 -2.62 12.43 -12.70
N THR A 85 -1.49 11.72 -12.62
CA THR A 85 -0.41 12.04 -11.68
C THR A 85 0.12 13.47 -11.91
N MET A 86 0.34 13.85 -13.16
CA MET A 86 0.87 15.17 -13.50
C MET A 86 -0.16 16.28 -13.25
N GLU A 87 -1.43 16.04 -13.53
CA GLU A 87 -2.51 16.99 -13.23
C GLU A 87 -2.61 17.24 -11.72
N GLN A 88 -2.58 16.19 -10.90
CA GLN A 88 -2.59 16.32 -9.44
C GLN A 88 -1.37 17.10 -8.91
N ARG A 89 -0.20 16.87 -9.51
CA ARG A 89 1.03 17.58 -9.13
C ARG A 89 0.97 19.06 -9.50
N LEU A 90 0.47 19.40 -10.69
CA LEU A 90 0.28 20.80 -11.10
C LEU A 90 -0.71 21.56 -10.21
N LYS A 91 -1.75 20.88 -9.68
CA LYS A 91 -2.65 21.47 -8.68
C LYS A 91 -1.95 21.82 -7.36
N SER A 92 -0.84 21.17 -7.05
CA SER A 92 -0.06 21.40 -5.83
C SER A 92 1.02 22.50 -6.01
N GLY A 93 1.22 22.99 -7.24
CA GLY A 93 2.18 24.03 -7.58
C GLY A 93 2.89 23.77 -8.92
N PRO A 94 3.70 24.73 -9.41
CA PRO A 94 4.53 24.51 -10.59
C PRO A 94 5.49 23.35 -10.38
N VAL A 95 5.63 22.48 -11.38
CA VAL A 95 6.53 21.32 -11.32
C VAL A 95 7.52 21.41 -12.46
N GLU A 96 8.78 21.66 -12.12
CA GLU A 96 9.90 21.59 -13.05
C GLU A 96 10.47 20.17 -13.03
N VAL A 97 10.23 19.42 -14.10
CA VAL A 97 10.77 18.06 -14.25
C VAL A 97 12.22 18.15 -14.69
N HIS A 98 13.09 17.34 -14.08
CA HIS A 98 14.50 17.29 -14.46
C HIS A 98 14.65 17.04 -15.99
N PRO A 99 15.50 17.77 -16.72
CA PRO A 99 15.52 17.76 -18.20
C PRO A 99 15.87 16.41 -18.82
N ARG A 100 16.50 15.51 -18.06
CA ARG A 100 16.83 14.14 -18.47
C ARG A 100 15.86 13.09 -17.94
N LEU A 101 14.75 13.49 -17.32
CA LEU A 101 13.71 12.61 -16.80
C LEU A 101 12.44 12.73 -17.67
N GLU A 102 12.08 11.65 -18.34
CA GLU A 102 10.86 11.53 -19.11
C GLU A 102 9.76 10.91 -18.23
N VAL A 103 8.57 11.51 -18.21
CA VAL A 103 7.42 11.01 -17.43
C VAL A 103 6.30 10.60 -18.37
N TYR A 104 5.80 9.38 -18.22
CA TYR A 104 4.73 8.82 -19.04
C TYR A 104 3.60 8.31 -18.15
N GLU A 105 2.38 8.71 -18.50
CA GLU A 105 1.17 8.28 -17.80
C GLU A 105 0.53 7.06 -18.46
N GLY A 106 0.04 6.13 -17.64
CA GLY A 106 -0.68 4.94 -18.10
C GLY A 106 -1.35 4.20 -16.96
N ALA A 107 -1.77 2.97 -17.25
CA ALA A 107 -2.46 2.08 -16.33
C ALA A 107 -3.69 2.71 -15.65
N LYS A 108 -4.64 3.23 -16.45
CA LYS A 108 -5.91 3.75 -15.93
C LYS A 108 -6.60 2.71 -15.02
N ASP A 109 -7.11 3.16 -13.87
CA ASP A 109 -7.77 2.33 -12.86
C ASP A 109 -6.88 1.18 -12.31
N ASN A 110 -5.54 1.36 -12.34
CA ASN A 110 -4.55 0.35 -11.94
C ASN A 110 -4.61 -0.94 -12.78
N ILE A 111 -5.02 -0.82 -14.05
CA ILE A 111 -5.10 -1.92 -15.01
C ILE A 111 -4.05 -1.68 -16.11
N PRO A 112 -3.21 -2.67 -16.46
CA PRO A 112 -2.25 -2.52 -17.56
C PRO A 112 -2.93 -2.07 -18.87
N ASP A 113 -2.35 -1.09 -19.54
CA ASP A 113 -2.84 -0.56 -20.83
C ASP A 113 -1.70 -0.39 -21.86
N GLU A 114 -2.08 0.01 -23.07
CA GLU A 114 -1.14 0.25 -24.18
C GLU A 114 -0.12 1.36 -23.88
N SER A 115 -0.48 2.35 -23.06
CA SER A 115 0.44 3.42 -22.67
C SER A 115 1.55 2.88 -21.75
N ALA A 116 1.18 2.08 -20.76
CA ALA A 116 2.13 1.39 -19.89
C ALA A 116 3.02 0.40 -20.66
N LEU A 117 2.47 -0.31 -21.64
CA LEU A 117 3.24 -1.20 -22.52
C LEU A 117 4.27 -0.42 -23.36
N ARG A 118 3.86 0.68 -24.01
CA ARG A 118 4.78 1.55 -24.77
C ARG A 118 5.88 2.12 -23.88
N THR A 119 5.54 2.54 -22.67
CA THR A 119 6.51 3.05 -21.69
C THR A 119 7.50 1.95 -21.28
N THR A 120 7.00 0.73 -21.04
CA THR A 120 7.85 -0.42 -20.74
C THR A 120 8.81 -0.71 -21.88
N ASN A 121 8.36 -0.66 -23.14
CA ASN A 121 9.26 -0.85 -24.29
C ASN A 121 10.35 0.24 -24.38
N ARG A 122 10.05 1.50 -24.01
CA ARG A 122 11.07 2.56 -23.91
C ARG A 122 12.11 2.26 -22.83
N ILE A 123 11.65 1.78 -21.67
CA ILE A 123 12.52 1.32 -20.58
C ILE A 123 13.43 0.19 -21.08
N LEU A 124 12.89 -0.81 -21.77
CA LEU A 124 13.69 -1.93 -22.29
C LEU A 124 14.75 -1.46 -23.29
N ASN A 125 14.40 -0.57 -24.21
CA ASN A 125 15.37 0.01 -25.16
C ASN A 125 16.50 0.80 -24.48
N MET A 126 16.23 1.38 -23.30
CA MET A 126 17.25 2.07 -22.50
C MET A 126 18.12 1.09 -21.70
N VAL A 127 17.54 0.01 -21.21
CA VAL A 127 18.19 -0.92 -20.26
C VAL A 127 19.01 -2.01 -20.97
N LEU A 128 18.55 -2.53 -22.11
CA LEU A 128 19.25 -3.59 -22.86
C LEU A 128 20.71 -3.28 -23.28
N PRO A 129 21.08 -2.04 -23.67
CA PRO A 129 22.45 -1.75 -24.08
C PRO A 129 23.42 -1.46 -22.92
N LEU A 130 22.94 -1.44 -21.66
CA LEU A 130 23.77 -1.07 -20.50
C LEU A 130 24.96 -2.03 -20.30
N LYS A 131 26.04 -1.50 -19.72
CA LYS A 131 27.32 -2.18 -19.52
C LYS A 131 27.72 -2.13 -18.03
N GLU A 132 28.82 -2.78 -17.68
CA GLU A 132 29.29 -2.97 -16.29
C GLU A 132 29.50 -1.66 -15.52
N ASP A 133 29.88 -0.59 -16.22
CA ASP A 133 30.10 0.74 -15.66
C ASP A 133 28.79 1.50 -15.40
N ALA A 134 27.66 1.04 -15.93
CA ALA A 134 26.37 1.68 -15.75
C ALA A 134 25.76 1.38 -14.37
N ILE A 135 25.09 2.39 -13.82
CA ILE A 135 24.30 2.31 -12.59
C ILE A 135 22.83 2.52 -12.96
N LEU A 136 22.02 1.49 -12.76
CA LEU A 136 20.57 1.56 -12.95
C LEU A 136 19.89 1.72 -11.58
N LEU A 137 19.34 2.90 -11.33
CA LEU A 137 18.45 3.15 -10.19
C LEU A 137 17.02 2.75 -10.58
N VAL A 138 16.43 1.80 -9.85
CA VAL A 138 15.06 1.31 -10.09
C VAL A 138 14.16 1.75 -8.93
N LEU A 139 13.20 2.64 -9.21
CA LEU A 139 12.37 3.27 -8.18
C LEU A 139 10.96 2.70 -8.23
N ILE A 140 10.64 1.86 -7.25
CA ILE A 140 9.46 1.01 -7.27
C ILE A 140 8.47 1.48 -6.20
N SER A 141 7.20 1.60 -6.58
CA SER A 141 6.12 1.82 -5.62
C SER A 141 4.84 1.08 -6.03
N GLY A 142 3.81 1.19 -5.19
CA GLY A 142 2.50 0.59 -5.43
C GLY A 142 1.93 0.84 -6.83
N GLY A 143 1.21 -0.14 -7.37
CA GLY A 143 0.70 -0.11 -8.76
C GLY A 143 1.74 -0.47 -9.84
N GLY A 144 2.99 -0.73 -9.48
CA GLY A 144 4.07 -1.09 -10.42
C GLY A 144 3.75 -2.30 -11.32
N SER A 145 2.95 -3.25 -10.86
CA SER A 145 2.53 -4.42 -11.66
C SER A 145 1.78 -4.05 -12.94
N ALA A 146 1.00 -2.95 -12.91
CA ALA A 146 0.25 -2.44 -14.05
C ALA A 146 1.08 -1.51 -14.94
N LEU A 147 1.96 -0.70 -14.32
CA LEU A 147 2.77 0.33 -14.98
C LEU A 147 4.05 -0.19 -15.64
N LEU A 148 4.60 -1.31 -15.15
CA LEU A 148 5.70 -2.04 -15.78
C LEU A 148 5.16 -3.36 -16.34
N THR A 149 4.72 -3.34 -17.58
CA THR A 149 4.04 -4.45 -18.23
C THR A 149 4.62 -4.75 -19.61
N CYS A 150 5.02 -6.00 -19.81
CA CYS A 150 5.40 -6.52 -21.12
C CYS A 150 5.03 -8.00 -21.16
N PRO A 151 4.14 -8.45 -22.08
CA PRO A 151 3.83 -9.86 -22.25
C PRO A 151 5.06 -10.63 -22.75
N MET A 152 5.12 -11.94 -22.51
CA MET A 152 6.11 -12.82 -23.14
C MET A 152 6.00 -12.77 -24.67
N PRO A 153 7.10 -13.02 -25.42
CA PRO A 153 7.02 -13.21 -26.85
C PRO A 153 5.93 -14.23 -27.20
N THR A 154 5.15 -13.97 -28.24
CA THR A 154 3.96 -14.73 -28.69
C THR A 154 2.70 -14.63 -27.84
N VAL A 155 2.73 -14.02 -26.65
CA VAL A 155 1.52 -13.76 -25.86
C VAL A 155 0.91 -12.43 -26.28
N ASN A 156 -0.35 -12.44 -26.72
CA ASN A 156 -1.06 -11.22 -27.06
C ASN A 156 -1.38 -10.41 -25.78
N PHE A 157 -1.18 -9.09 -25.84
CA PHE A 157 -1.39 -8.20 -24.71
C PHE A 157 -2.85 -8.18 -24.22
N ASP A 158 -3.82 -8.11 -25.15
CA ASP A 158 -5.25 -8.09 -24.83
C ASP A 158 -5.70 -9.39 -24.19
N ASP A 159 -5.21 -10.54 -24.69
CA ASP A 159 -5.51 -11.84 -24.08
C ASP A 159 -5.04 -11.88 -22.63
N LYS A 160 -3.82 -11.38 -22.36
CA LYS A 160 -3.25 -11.30 -21.01
C LYS A 160 -4.07 -10.40 -20.10
N VAL A 161 -4.47 -9.22 -20.57
CA VAL A 161 -5.31 -8.28 -19.79
C VAL A 161 -6.68 -8.88 -19.50
N LYS A 162 -7.33 -9.50 -20.50
CA LYS A 162 -8.64 -10.16 -20.34
C LYS A 162 -8.57 -11.31 -19.32
N LEU A 163 -7.53 -12.15 -19.40
CA LEU A 163 -7.33 -13.24 -18.45
C LEU A 163 -7.19 -12.69 -17.02
N ILE A 164 -6.28 -11.74 -16.78
CA ILE A 164 -6.05 -11.18 -15.44
C ILE A 164 -7.35 -10.58 -14.86
N LYS A 165 -8.12 -9.82 -15.66
CA LYS A 165 -9.41 -9.26 -15.23
C LYS A 165 -10.40 -10.35 -14.83
N ARG A 166 -10.49 -11.42 -15.63
CA ARG A 166 -11.39 -12.53 -15.38
C ARG A 166 -11.04 -13.30 -14.11
N LEU A 167 -9.76 -13.64 -13.95
CA LEU A 167 -9.25 -14.33 -12.77
C LEU A 167 -9.46 -13.51 -11.49
N SER A 168 -9.28 -12.20 -11.57
CA SER A 168 -9.60 -11.29 -10.47
C SER A 168 -11.10 -11.31 -10.13
N LYS A 169 -11.99 -11.38 -11.14
CA LYS A 169 -13.45 -11.38 -10.94
C LYS A 169 -13.96 -12.66 -10.27
N ILE A 170 -13.36 -13.81 -10.58
CA ILE A 170 -13.72 -15.10 -9.97
C ILE A 170 -13.07 -15.32 -8.58
N GLY A 171 -12.29 -14.35 -8.10
CA GLY A 171 -11.71 -14.39 -6.75
C GLY A 171 -10.49 -15.29 -6.60
N ILE A 172 -9.69 -15.49 -7.67
CA ILE A 172 -8.38 -16.15 -7.52
C ILE A 172 -7.52 -15.38 -6.51
N THR A 173 -6.80 -16.12 -5.67
CA THR A 173 -5.91 -15.53 -4.66
C THR A 173 -4.83 -14.67 -5.31
N ILE A 174 -4.40 -13.62 -4.60
CA ILE A 174 -3.36 -12.70 -5.10
C ILE A 174 -2.05 -13.42 -5.41
N ASP A 175 -1.71 -14.46 -4.64
CA ASP A 175 -0.50 -15.26 -4.83
C ASP A 175 -0.51 -15.98 -6.18
N LEU A 176 -1.64 -16.62 -6.52
CA LEU A 176 -1.81 -17.30 -7.80
C LEU A 176 -1.82 -16.31 -8.98
N LEU A 177 -2.46 -15.14 -8.81
CA LEU A 177 -2.41 -14.06 -9.81
C LEU A 177 -0.98 -13.57 -10.03
N ASN A 178 -0.17 -13.44 -8.97
CA ASN A 178 1.21 -13.01 -9.08
C ASN A 178 2.10 -14.04 -9.78
N ILE A 179 1.91 -15.34 -9.51
CA ILE A 179 2.60 -16.41 -10.24
C ILE A 179 2.29 -16.32 -11.74
N LEU A 180 1.01 -16.17 -12.11
CA LEU A 180 0.60 -16.01 -13.51
C LEU A 180 1.20 -14.74 -14.15
N ARG A 181 1.19 -13.61 -13.43
CA ARG A 181 1.79 -12.35 -13.90
C ARG A 181 3.28 -12.50 -14.20
N ARG A 182 4.03 -13.25 -13.38
CA ARG A 182 5.46 -13.55 -13.60
C ARG A 182 5.69 -14.45 -14.81
N CYS A 183 4.93 -15.54 -14.93
CA CYS A 183 5.07 -16.50 -16.04
C CYS A 183 4.75 -15.85 -17.40
N LEU A 184 3.77 -14.94 -17.46
CA LEU A 184 3.35 -14.30 -18.70
C LEU A 184 4.04 -12.96 -18.96
N SER A 185 5.16 -12.65 -18.30
CA SER A 185 5.82 -11.35 -18.46
C SER A 185 7.33 -11.42 -18.61
N VAL A 186 7.83 -10.60 -19.53
CA VAL A 186 9.26 -10.44 -19.81
C VAL A 186 10.01 -9.75 -18.66
N VAL A 187 9.38 -8.77 -18.02
CA VAL A 187 10.01 -7.84 -17.06
C VAL A 187 9.86 -8.25 -15.60
N LYS A 188 8.91 -9.12 -15.28
CA LYS A 188 8.61 -9.58 -13.91
C LYS A 188 9.47 -10.79 -13.53
N GLY A 189 9.59 -11.10 -12.24
CA GLY A 189 10.40 -12.23 -11.74
C GLY A 189 11.88 -12.11 -12.12
N GLY A 190 12.46 -10.92 -11.93
CA GLY A 190 13.86 -10.63 -12.25
C GLY A 190 14.12 -10.32 -13.72
N GLY A 191 13.06 -10.21 -14.53
CA GLY A 191 13.18 -9.93 -15.96
C GLY A 191 13.87 -8.61 -16.28
N LEU A 192 13.52 -7.53 -15.57
CA LEU A 192 14.17 -6.23 -15.73
C LEU A 192 15.65 -6.30 -15.30
N LEU A 193 15.94 -6.97 -14.18
CA LEU A 193 17.32 -7.22 -13.74
C LEU A 193 18.13 -7.98 -14.80
N LYS A 194 17.57 -9.07 -15.34
CA LYS A 194 18.22 -9.86 -16.39
C LYS A 194 18.58 -9.02 -17.62
N MET A 195 17.72 -8.08 -17.97
CA MET A 195 17.92 -7.20 -19.12
C MET A 195 18.93 -6.09 -18.86
N ALA A 196 19.07 -5.66 -17.61
CA ALA A 196 20.05 -4.66 -17.20
C ALA A 196 21.47 -5.23 -17.07
N TYR A 197 21.59 -6.54 -16.88
CA TYR A 197 22.89 -7.19 -16.74
C TYR A 197 23.79 -6.93 -17.96
N PRO A 198 25.05 -6.49 -17.78
CA PRO A 198 25.84 -6.58 -16.55
C PRO A 198 25.91 -5.29 -15.68
N ALA A 199 25.02 -4.32 -15.87
CA ALA A 199 25.00 -3.09 -15.08
C ALA A 199 24.72 -3.33 -13.59
N SER A 200 25.17 -2.40 -12.75
CA SER A 200 24.80 -2.37 -11.33
C SER A 200 23.35 -1.94 -11.18
N VAL A 201 22.56 -2.67 -10.38
CA VAL A 201 21.12 -2.38 -10.19
C VAL A 201 20.86 -2.05 -8.72
N VAL A 202 20.36 -0.84 -8.46
CA VAL A 202 19.97 -0.40 -7.12
C VAL A 202 18.49 -0.05 -7.13
N SER A 203 17.68 -0.91 -6.52
CA SER A 203 16.24 -0.70 -6.38
C SER A 203 15.92 -0.05 -5.04
N LEU A 204 15.25 1.09 -5.07
CA LEU A 204 14.65 1.73 -3.90
C LEU A 204 13.13 1.56 -3.97
N ILE A 205 12.55 1.01 -2.92
CA ILE A 205 11.19 0.46 -2.94
C ILE A 205 10.35 1.10 -1.83
N ILE A 206 9.17 1.59 -2.21
CA ILE A 206 8.10 1.96 -1.27
C ILE A 206 7.03 0.86 -1.37
N SER A 207 6.84 0.12 -0.27
CA SER A 207 5.95 -1.04 -0.22
C SER A 207 4.52 -0.65 0.14
N ASP A 208 3.57 -1.01 -0.73
CA ASP A 208 2.13 -1.02 -0.46
C ASP A 208 1.63 -2.45 -0.15
N VAL A 209 2.54 -3.36 0.20
CA VAL A 209 2.24 -4.78 0.47
C VAL A 209 2.51 -5.08 1.94
N ILE A 210 1.55 -5.70 2.62
CA ILE A 210 1.61 -6.01 4.07
C ILE A 210 2.90 -6.73 4.48
N SER A 211 3.32 -7.75 3.75
CA SER A 211 4.52 -8.53 4.08
C SER A 211 5.82 -7.85 3.70
N SER A 212 5.78 -6.79 2.88
CA SER A 212 6.95 -6.20 2.23
C SER A 212 7.81 -7.23 1.48
N ASP A 213 7.22 -8.33 1.01
CA ASP A 213 7.92 -9.36 0.24
C ASP A 213 8.30 -8.82 -1.15
N LEU A 214 9.62 -8.76 -1.40
CA LEU A 214 10.18 -8.22 -2.63
C LEU A 214 9.75 -9.00 -3.89
N GLU A 215 9.41 -10.29 -3.78
CA GLU A 215 8.92 -11.09 -4.91
C GLU A 215 7.49 -10.72 -5.32
N VAL A 216 6.74 -10.14 -4.38
CA VAL A 216 5.34 -9.74 -4.53
C VAL A 216 5.26 -8.29 -5.03
N ILE A 217 6.08 -7.38 -4.48
CA ILE A 217 6.08 -5.97 -4.85
C ILE A 217 6.37 -5.82 -6.36
N ALA A 218 5.43 -5.22 -7.09
CA ALA A 218 5.46 -5.09 -8.55
C ALA A 218 5.73 -6.41 -9.32
N SER A 219 5.48 -7.58 -8.70
CA SER A 219 5.86 -8.92 -9.20
C SER A 219 7.38 -9.12 -9.37
N GLY A 220 8.18 -8.49 -8.50
CA GLY A 220 9.62 -8.69 -8.36
C GLY A 220 10.43 -8.48 -9.65
N PRO A 221 10.37 -7.32 -10.34
CA PRO A 221 11.10 -7.13 -11.61
C PRO A 221 12.63 -7.15 -11.44
N THR A 222 13.13 -6.84 -10.23
CA THR A 222 14.55 -6.82 -9.87
C THR A 222 14.93 -7.91 -8.86
N VAL A 223 14.03 -8.86 -8.62
CA VAL A 223 14.26 -10.04 -7.78
C VAL A 223 14.07 -11.27 -8.65
N PRO A 224 15.11 -12.07 -8.89
CA PRO A 224 14.98 -13.24 -9.71
C PRO A 224 14.17 -14.31 -8.95
N VAL A 225 13.06 -14.73 -9.55
CA VAL A 225 12.09 -15.67 -8.98
C VAL A 225 11.82 -16.76 -10.00
N SER A 226 11.77 -18.02 -9.56
CA SER A 226 11.48 -19.14 -10.45
C SER A 226 10.05 -19.09 -11.00
N ARG A 227 9.91 -19.40 -12.29
CA ARG A 227 8.61 -19.49 -12.96
C ARG A 227 8.07 -20.92 -12.91
N ASN A 228 6.82 -21.07 -12.49
CA ASN A 228 6.11 -22.34 -12.48
C ASN A 228 5.00 -22.36 -13.55
N TYR A 229 5.37 -22.69 -14.79
CA TYR A 229 4.43 -22.76 -15.91
C TYR A 229 3.37 -23.85 -15.72
N GLN A 230 3.72 -24.98 -15.10
CA GLN A 230 2.80 -26.09 -14.86
C GLN A 230 1.66 -25.68 -13.91
N GLN A 231 1.97 -24.97 -12.83
CA GLN A 231 0.97 -24.48 -11.90
C GLN A 231 0.02 -23.48 -12.59
N VAL A 232 0.56 -22.56 -13.39
CA VAL A 232 -0.25 -21.59 -14.16
C VAL A 232 -1.15 -22.29 -15.17
N TRP A 233 -0.63 -23.32 -15.86
CA TRP A 233 -1.41 -24.14 -16.78
C TRP A 233 -2.59 -24.82 -16.10
N ASN A 234 -2.37 -25.45 -14.94
CA ASN A 234 -3.42 -26.12 -14.17
C ASN A 234 -4.54 -25.13 -13.76
N ILE A 235 -4.17 -23.93 -13.31
CA ILE A 235 -5.13 -22.87 -12.95
C ILE A 235 -5.97 -22.46 -14.17
N ILE A 236 -5.33 -22.21 -15.31
CA ILE A 236 -6.02 -21.77 -16.53
C ILE A 236 -6.96 -22.87 -17.05
N GLN A 237 -6.54 -24.13 -17.00
CA GLN A 237 -7.39 -25.27 -17.40
C GLN A 237 -8.65 -25.35 -16.53
N HIS A 238 -8.51 -25.23 -15.21
CA HIS A 238 -9.66 -25.23 -14.30
C HIS A 238 -10.64 -24.08 -14.60
N VAL A 239 -10.12 -22.89 -14.91
CA VAL A 239 -10.96 -21.74 -15.26
C VAL A 239 -11.64 -21.91 -16.62
N ARG A 240 -10.94 -22.46 -17.62
CA ARG A 240 -11.50 -22.70 -18.96
C ARG A 240 -12.66 -23.67 -18.95
N GLN A 241 -12.52 -24.77 -18.21
CA GLN A 241 -13.57 -25.79 -18.05
C GLN A 241 -14.84 -25.21 -17.41
N ASN A 242 -14.68 -24.30 -16.45
CA ASN A 242 -15.82 -23.73 -15.71
C ASN A 242 -16.44 -22.50 -16.39
N ASP A 243 -15.71 -21.79 -17.26
CA ASP A 243 -16.08 -20.43 -17.69
C ASP A 243 -16.11 -20.24 -19.23
N LYS A 244 -16.11 -21.32 -20.02
CA LYS A 244 -16.22 -21.29 -21.49
C LYS A 244 -15.21 -20.33 -22.18
N MET A 245 -13.99 -20.25 -21.66
CA MET A 245 -12.90 -19.52 -22.35
C MET A 245 -12.42 -20.32 -23.58
N PRO A 246 -11.93 -19.64 -24.64
CA PRO A 246 -11.31 -20.34 -25.76
C PRO A 246 -10.12 -21.19 -25.29
N ASP A 247 -10.07 -22.44 -25.72
CA ASP A 247 -8.99 -23.37 -25.34
C ASP A 247 -7.67 -23.13 -26.09
N ASP A 248 -7.69 -22.34 -27.18
CA ASP A 248 -6.56 -22.14 -28.09
C ASP A 248 -6.18 -20.66 -28.32
N ASP A 249 -6.04 -19.89 -27.23
CA ASP A 249 -5.50 -18.53 -27.29
C ASP A 249 -3.95 -18.49 -27.28
N SER A 250 -3.39 -17.29 -27.44
CA SER A 250 -1.94 -17.05 -27.43
C SER A 250 -1.27 -17.50 -26.12
N ILE A 251 -1.98 -17.43 -25.00
CA ILE A 251 -1.52 -17.85 -23.68
C ILE A 251 -1.45 -19.37 -23.59
N ALA A 252 -2.44 -20.08 -24.14
CA ALA A 252 -2.46 -21.54 -24.18
C ALA A 252 -1.27 -22.10 -24.93
N LYS A 253 -1.02 -21.53 -26.12
CA LYS A 253 0.08 -21.91 -27.01
C LYS A 253 1.41 -21.68 -26.32
N PHE A 254 1.58 -20.49 -25.73
CA PHE A 254 2.77 -20.15 -24.97
C PHE A 254 3.01 -21.12 -23.81
N LEU A 255 2.02 -21.35 -22.95
CA LEU A 255 2.18 -22.21 -21.78
C LEU A 255 2.48 -23.66 -22.16
N LYS A 256 1.73 -24.24 -23.12
CA LYS A 256 1.98 -25.60 -23.62
C LYS A 256 3.42 -25.78 -24.11
N SER A 257 3.96 -24.79 -24.82
CA SER A 257 5.36 -24.83 -25.30
C SER A 257 6.41 -24.69 -24.18
N ASN A 258 6.01 -24.24 -22.98
CA ASN A 258 6.91 -23.98 -21.86
C ASN A 258 6.68 -24.90 -20.64
N LEU A 259 5.81 -25.91 -20.71
CA LEU A 259 5.52 -26.81 -19.57
C LEU A 259 6.75 -27.57 -19.07
N HIS A 260 7.69 -27.88 -19.96
CA HIS A 260 8.92 -28.62 -19.65
C HIS A 260 10.10 -27.71 -19.29
N VAL A 261 9.91 -26.39 -19.25
CA VAL A 261 10.96 -25.44 -18.91
C VAL A 261 11.19 -25.51 -17.40
N HIS A 262 12.31 -26.10 -17.01
CA HIS A 262 12.82 -26.06 -15.65
C HIS A 262 13.88 -24.97 -15.55
N GLU A 263 13.55 -23.83 -14.94
CA GLU A 263 14.55 -22.82 -14.60
C GLU A 263 15.52 -23.43 -13.57
N SER A 264 16.76 -23.69 -14.02
CA SER A 264 17.79 -24.36 -13.24
C SER A 264 18.42 -23.38 -12.24
N GLY A 265 17.81 -23.26 -11.07
CA GLY A 265 18.27 -22.33 -10.03
C GLY A 265 18.04 -20.86 -10.38
N VAL A 266 18.12 -20.01 -9.36
CA VAL A 266 17.99 -18.56 -9.49
C VAL A 266 19.40 -18.00 -9.77
N PRO A 267 19.65 -17.33 -10.92
CA PRO A 267 20.97 -16.79 -11.20
C PRO A 267 21.41 -15.80 -10.12
N LEU A 268 22.65 -15.93 -9.65
CA LEU A 268 23.26 -14.96 -8.73
C LEU A 268 23.78 -13.77 -9.54
N TYR A 269 23.07 -12.65 -9.46
CA TYR A 269 23.52 -11.40 -10.05
C TYR A 269 24.41 -10.65 -9.06
N GLN A 270 25.63 -10.34 -9.48
CA GLN A 270 26.51 -9.45 -8.73
C GLN A 270 26.01 -8.00 -8.84
N ASN A 271 26.35 -7.16 -7.86
CA ASN A 271 26.03 -5.72 -7.86
C ASN A 271 24.53 -5.35 -7.92
N VAL A 272 23.66 -6.21 -7.39
CA VAL A 272 22.24 -5.92 -7.20
C VAL A 272 21.97 -5.53 -5.75
N SER A 273 21.07 -4.57 -5.53
CA SER A 273 20.57 -4.22 -4.20
C SER A 273 19.10 -3.86 -4.30
N ASN A 274 18.25 -4.54 -3.51
CA ASN A 274 16.83 -4.25 -3.40
C ASN A 274 16.56 -3.76 -1.97
N ILE A 275 16.14 -2.50 -1.83
CA ILE A 275 16.05 -1.83 -0.54
C ILE A 275 14.66 -1.26 -0.37
N ILE A 276 13.99 -1.67 0.70
CA ILE A 276 12.73 -1.07 1.13
C ILE A 276 13.07 0.19 1.90
N ILE A 277 12.74 1.34 1.31
CA ILE A 277 13.03 2.66 1.89
C ILE A 277 11.81 3.23 2.61
N GLY A 278 10.61 2.73 2.29
CA GLY A 278 9.36 3.09 2.94
C GLY A 278 8.36 1.95 2.93
N ASP A 279 7.65 1.80 4.04
CA ASP A 279 6.57 0.87 4.23
C ASP A 279 5.66 1.39 5.35
N ASN A 280 4.68 0.57 5.72
CA ASN A 280 3.72 0.89 6.77
C ASN A 280 4.35 0.97 8.16
N VAL A 281 5.38 0.16 8.44
CA VAL A 281 6.11 0.23 9.72
C VAL A 281 6.73 1.61 9.88
N LYS A 282 7.35 2.15 8.82
CA LYS A 282 7.93 3.49 8.84
C LYS A 282 6.86 4.58 9.06
N ALA A 283 5.69 4.45 8.45
CA ALA A 283 4.58 5.38 8.69
C ALA A 283 4.07 5.33 10.14
N LEU A 284 3.93 4.13 10.72
CA LEU A 284 3.53 3.97 12.12
C LEU A 284 4.58 4.54 13.08
N ASN A 285 5.88 4.40 12.78
CA ASN A 285 6.94 4.98 13.58
C ASN A 285 6.91 6.51 13.54
N GLY A 286 6.75 7.12 12.36
CA GLY A 286 6.61 8.58 12.25
C GLY A 286 5.37 9.12 12.99
N LEU A 287 4.27 8.34 12.99
CA LEU A 287 3.09 8.64 13.79
C LEU A 287 3.38 8.54 15.29
N SER A 288 4.04 7.46 15.72
CA SER A 288 4.42 7.19 17.11
C SER A 288 5.30 8.30 17.68
N GLU A 289 6.32 8.73 16.92
CA GLU A 289 7.21 9.84 17.31
C GLU A 289 6.43 11.15 17.50
N GLU A 290 5.47 11.45 16.64
CA GLU A 290 4.63 12.66 16.80
C GLU A 290 3.64 12.51 17.97
N ALA A 291 3.12 11.32 18.21
CA ALA A 291 2.27 11.05 19.37
C ALA A 291 3.02 11.29 20.69
N GLU A 292 4.27 10.83 20.80
CA GLU A 292 5.14 11.11 21.95
C GLU A 292 5.39 12.62 22.12
N ARG A 293 5.67 13.33 21.02
CA ARG A 293 5.85 14.80 21.04
C ARG A 293 4.61 15.53 21.55
N LEU A 294 3.42 14.99 21.27
CA LEU A 294 2.14 15.53 21.74
C LEU A 294 1.74 15.04 23.14
N GLY A 295 2.59 14.25 23.82
CA GLY A 295 2.38 13.78 25.18
C GLY A 295 1.51 12.51 25.29
N PHE A 296 1.28 11.81 24.18
CA PHE A 296 0.63 10.50 24.18
C PHE A 296 1.64 9.39 24.40
N THR A 297 1.18 8.29 24.99
CA THR A 297 1.89 7.01 25.02
C THR A 297 1.46 6.20 23.79
N PRO A 298 2.24 6.14 22.71
CA PRO A 298 1.91 5.33 21.56
C PRO A 298 2.16 3.85 21.81
N ILE A 299 1.30 3.00 21.26
CA ILE A 299 1.43 1.55 21.30
C ILE A 299 1.10 1.02 19.91
N ILE A 300 2.12 0.61 19.16
CA ILE A 300 1.96 -0.07 17.88
C ILE A 300 1.57 -1.52 18.15
N LEU A 301 0.33 -1.87 17.83
CA LEU A 301 -0.22 -3.20 18.08
C LEU A 301 0.13 -4.16 16.95
N THR A 302 0.02 -3.70 15.70
CA THR A 302 0.49 -4.47 14.55
C THR A 302 0.67 -3.57 13.34
N SER A 303 1.63 -3.91 12.48
CA SER A 303 1.80 -3.34 11.14
C SER A 303 1.26 -4.25 10.03
N GLN A 304 0.68 -5.40 10.43
CA GLN A 304 0.25 -6.47 9.53
C GLN A 304 -1.25 -6.75 9.63
N LEU A 305 -2.07 -5.75 9.94
CA LEU A 305 -3.51 -5.91 10.00
C LEU A 305 -4.03 -6.42 8.65
N ARG A 306 -4.60 -7.64 8.64
CA ARG A 306 -5.23 -8.23 7.47
C ARG A 306 -6.52 -8.93 7.87
N LYS A 307 -7.63 -8.21 7.85
CA LYS A 307 -8.91 -8.69 8.36
C LYS A 307 -10.06 -8.23 7.47
N GLN A 308 -11.17 -8.96 7.53
CA GLN A 308 -12.43 -8.48 6.96
C GLN A 308 -12.84 -7.21 7.71
N THR A 309 -13.23 -6.19 6.96
CA THR A 309 -13.63 -4.88 7.49
C THR A 309 -14.65 -4.97 8.64
N PRO A 310 -15.73 -5.79 8.54
CA PRO A 310 -16.67 -5.96 9.65
C PRO A 310 -16.06 -6.58 10.90
N MET A 311 -15.10 -7.50 10.76
CA MET A 311 -14.46 -8.16 11.89
C MET A 311 -13.58 -7.19 12.67
N PHE A 312 -12.88 -6.29 11.98
CA PHE A 312 -12.06 -5.28 12.64
C PHE A 312 -12.93 -4.20 13.32
N GLY A 313 -14.01 -3.77 12.68
CA GLY A 313 -14.98 -2.85 13.32
C GLY A 313 -15.59 -3.45 14.60
N TYR A 314 -15.98 -4.73 14.57
CA TYR A 314 -16.46 -5.44 15.76
C TYR A 314 -15.37 -5.56 16.84
N PHE A 315 -14.14 -5.92 16.46
CA PHE A 315 -13.00 -5.98 17.38
C PHE A 315 -12.78 -4.64 18.11
N LEU A 316 -12.80 -3.51 17.39
CA LEU A 316 -12.64 -2.19 17.99
C LEU A 316 -13.72 -1.89 19.04
N SER A 317 -14.96 -2.36 18.83
CA SER A 317 -16.05 -2.21 19.80
C SER A 317 -15.80 -3.02 21.07
N GLU A 318 -15.34 -4.27 20.93
CA GLU A 318 -15.00 -5.14 22.06
C GLU A 318 -13.79 -4.61 22.82
N LEU A 319 -12.80 -4.06 22.11
CA LEU A 319 -11.63 -3.43 22.72
C LEU A 319 -12.04 -2.23 23.58
N VAL A 320 -12.83 -1.29 23.04
CA VAL A 320 -13.33 -0.12 23.78
C VAL A 320 -14.07 -0.54 25.05
N LEU A 321 -14.95 -1.53 24.94
CA LEU A 321 -15.73 -1.99 26.07
C LEU A 321 -14.88 -2.64 27.18
N ARG A 322 -13.76 -3.26 26.81
CA ARG A 322 -12.86 -3.94 27.76
C ARG A 322 -11.80 -3.03 28.37
N ILE A 323 -11.21 -2.11 27.60
CA ILE A 323 -10.17 -1.20 28.13
C ILE A 323 -10.73 -0.20 29.14
N PHE A 324 -12.03 0.07 29.10
CA PHE A 324 -12.73 0.91 30.06
C PHE A 324 -13.50 0.12 31.13
N ASP A 325 -13.20 -1.17 31.29
CA ASP A 325 -13.72 -2.03 32.36
C ASP A 325 -15.24 -2.09 32.48
N PHE A 326 -15.95 -1.95 31.35
CA PHE A 326 -17.38 -2.19 31.31
C PHE A 326 -17.74 -3.68 31.39
N TYR A 327 -16.76 -4.56 31.15
CA TYR A 327 -16.88 -6.00 31.32
C TYR A 327 -15.82 -6.54 32.28
N SER A 328 -16.27 -7.34 33.23
CA SER A 328 -15.44 -7.96 34.28
C SER A 328 -14.76 -9.27 33.87
N ASP A 329 -14.89 -9.71 32.61
CA ASP A 329 -14.22 -10.93 32.16
C ASP A 329 -12.75 -10.64 31.85
N ASP A 330 -11.86 -11.03 32.77
CA ASP A 330 -10.39 -10.89 32.72
C ASP A 330 -9.71 -11.67 31.57
N TYR A 331 -10.47 -12.28 30.67
CA TYR A 331 -9.89 -13.13 29.64
C TYR A 331 -9.58 -12.34 28.36
N CYS A 332 -8.31 -11.96 28.19
CA CYS A 332 -7.76 -11.63 26.88
C CYS A 332 -7.70 -12.93 26.07
N SER A 333 -8.70 -13.16 25.22
CA SER A 333 -8.78 -14.37 24.40
C SER A 333 -7.81 -14.32 23.21
N TYR A 334 -7.48 -15.50 22.66
CA TYR A 334 -6.78 -15.68 21.36
C TYR A 334 -7.31 -14.77 20.24
N TYR A 335 -8.57 -14.33 20.35
CA TYR A 335 -9.17 -13.33 19.47
C TYR A 335 -8.40 -12.01 19.41
N PHE A 336 -7.89 -11.48 20.54
CA PHE A 336 -7.19 -10.19 20.62
C PHE A 336 -5.76 -10.27 20.06
N GLU A 337 -5.09 -11.41 20.26
CA GLU A 337 -3.75 -11.67 19.71
C GLU A 337 -3.75 -11.59 18.18
N ALA A 338 -4.87 -12.01 17.55
CA ALA A 338 -5.05 -11.93 16.10
C ALA A 338 -5.10 -10.48 15.56
N TYR A 339 -5.14 -9.46 16.43
CA TYR A 339 -5.08 -8.03 16.13
C TYR A 339 -3.89 -7.34 16.82
N GLY A 340 -2.90 -8.11 17.30
CA GLY A 340 -1.67 -7.58 17.88
C GLY A 340 -1.74 -7.25 19.37
N ILE A 341 -2.77 -7.70 20.10
CA ILE A 341 -2.89 -7.47 21.54
C ILE A 341 -2.67 -8.78 22.29
N THR A 342 -1.50 -8.93 22.90
CA THR A 342 -1.22 -10.00 23.87
C THR A 342 -1.82 -9.66 25.24
N SER A 343 -1.90 -10.64 26.15
CA SER A 343 -2.33 -10.39 27.54
C SER A 343 -1.47 -9.33 28.23
N GLU A 344 -0.14 -9.35 28.02
CA GLU A 344 0.79 -8.34 28.56
C GLU A 344 0.51 -6.95 27.99
N THR A 345 0.31 -6.86 26.66
CA THR A 345 -0.02 -5.59 25.99
C THR A 345 -1.35 -5.05 26.47
N PHE A 346 -2.35 -5.92 26.63
CA PHE A 346 -3.67 -5.54 27.14
C PHE A 346 -3.59 -4.99 28.57
N GLN A 347 -2.85 -5.66 29.46
CA GLN A 347 -2.65 -5.18 30.81
C GLN A 347 -1.91 -3.83 30.82
N TYR A 348 -0.89 -3.68 29.99
CA TYR A 348 -0.18 -2.41 29.85
C TYR A 348 -1.10 -1.27 29.37
N ILE A 349 -1.99 -1.53 28.41
CA ILE A 349 -3.00 -0.55 27.97
C ILE A 349 -3.90 -0.14 29.15
N LYS A 350 -4.43 -1.12 29.90
CA LYS A 350 -5.26 -0.86 31.08
C LYS A 350 -4.54 -0.04 32.14
N ASP A 351 -3.27 -0.34 32.40
CA ASP A 351 -2.50 0.37 33.41
C ASP A 351 -2.25 1.84 33.05
N MET A 352 -2.26 2.17 31.75
CA MET A 352 -1.98 3.51 31.22
C MET A 352 -3.23 4.34 30.96
N ILE A 353 -4.35 3.74 30.55
CA ILE A 353 -5.51 4.47 30.01
C ILE A 353 -6.14 5.46 31.01
N ASP A 354 -6.07 5.16 32.31
CA ASP A 354 -6.57 6.04 33.37
C ASP A 354 -5.51 7.04 33.87
N LYS A 355 -4.25 6.89 33.47
CA LYS A 355 -3.12 7.68 33.98
C LYS A 355 -2.52 8.63 32.96
N LYS A 356 -2.62 8.31 31.67
CA LYS A 356 -1.94 9.01 30.59
C LYS A 356 -2.79 9.04 29.32
N PRO A 357 -2.58 10.04 28.44
CA PRO A 357 -3.06 9.96 27.07
C PRO A 357 -2.45 8.75 26.36
N VAL A 358 -3.28 7.93 25.72
CA VAL A 358 -2.85 6.70 25.02
C VAL A 358 -3.22 6.77 23.55
N CYS A 359 -2.32 6.29 22.69
CA CYS A 359 -2.50 6.21 21.25
C CYS A 359 -2.25 4.77 20.78
N LEU A 360 -3.31 4.03 20.46
CA LEU A 360 -3.20 2.66 19.94
C LEU A 360 -3.19 2.70 18.42
N LEU A 361 -2.26 1.96 17.82
CA LEU A 361 -1.97 2.04 16.39
C LEU A 361 -2.01 0.66 15.73
N TRP A 362 -2.73 0.59 14.63
CA TRP A 362 -2.69 -0.54 13.70
C TRP A 362 -2.34 -0.01 12.33
N GLY A 363 -1.48 -0.73 11.63
CA GLY A 363 -1.29 -0.55 10.21
C GLY A 363 -1.59 -1.84 9.47
N GLY A 364 -2.04 -1.70 8.23
CA GLY A 364 -2.21 -2.80 7.30
C GLY A 364 -3.32 -2.50 6.33
N GLU A 365 -4.10 -3.51 5.96
CA GLU A 365 -5.17 -3.36 4.99
C GLU A 365 -6.36 -4.25 5.35
N THR A 366 -7.53 -3.63 5.48
CA THR A 366 -8.78 -4.39 5.67
C THR A 366 -9.38 -4.77 4.32
N MET A 367 -10.26 -5.78 4.33
CA MET A 367 -10.95 -6.25 3.13
C MET A 367 -12.45 -6.00 3.27
N ALA A 368 -12.98 -5.11 2.44
CA ALA A 368 -14.40 -4.87 2.29
C ALA A 368 -14.95 -5.68 1.10
N CYS A 369 -16.15 -6.21 1.24
CA CYS A 369 -16.86 -6.89 0.16
C CYS A 369 -17.86 -5.91 -0.44
N VAL A 370 -17.71 -5.59 -1.73
CA VAL A 370 -18.64 -4.70 -2.45
C VAL A 370 -19.93 -5.48 -2.73
N ARG A 371 -21.03 -5.07 -2.09
CA ARG A 371 -22.34 -5.72 -2.17
C ARG A 371 -23.33 -4.92 -3.03
N GLY A 372 -23.34 -3.60 -2.87
CA GLY A 372 -24.24 -2.69 -3.59
C GLY A 372 -23.55 -1.81 -4.60
N LYS A 373 -24.26 -0.76 -5.04
CA LYS A 373 -23.77 0.26 -6.00
C LYS A 373 -23.38 1.57 -5.32
N GLY A 374 -23.33 1.58 -3.99
CA GLY A 374 -22.96 2.74 -3.20
C GLY A 374 -21.52 3.19 -3.38
N LYS A 375 -21.20 4.31 -2.75
CA LYS A 375 -19.87 4.90 -2.71
C LYS A 375 -19.31 4.74 -1.30
N GLY A 376 -18.08 4.29 -1.19
CA GLY A 376 -17.45 4.05 0.10
C GLY A 376 -16.10 3.38 -0.05
N GLY A 377 -15.50 3.06 1.08
CA GLY A 377 -14.24 2.36 1.15
C GLY A 377 -14.10 1.59 2.45
N ARG A 378 -13.04 0.80 2.54
CA ARG A 378 -12.81 -0.15 3.63
C ARG A 378 -12.57 0.56 4.96
N SER A 379 -11.91 1.72 4.96
CA SER A 379 -11.61 2.48 6.17
C SER A 379 -12.88 3.14 6.75
N MET A 380 -13.70 3.75 5.90
CA MET A 380 -15.03 4.25 6.27
C MET A 380 -15.94 3.10 6.72
N GLU A 381 -15.98 2.00 5.99
CA GLU A 381 -16.80 0.84 6.37
C GLU A 381 -16.33 0.21 7.70
N THR A 382 -15.03 0.23 8.03
CA THR A 382 -14.52 -0.19 9.36
C THR A 382 -15.15 0.65 10.48
N ILE A 383 -15.15 1.97 10.33
CA ILE A 383 -15.74 2.88 11.33
C ILE A 383 -17.26 2.68 11.42
N LEU A 384 -17.93 2.49 10.28
CA LEU A 384 -19.36 2.24 10.25
C LEU A 384 -19.74 0.90 10.91
N CYS A 385 -18.94 -0.15 10.71
CA CYS A 385 -19.08 -1.43 11.41
C CYS A 385 -18.83 -1.32 12.91
N PHE A 386 -17.85 -0.52 13.33
CA PHE A 386 -17.60 -0.20 14.74
C PHE A 386 -18.83 0.46 15.38
N ILE A 387 -19.37 1.53 14.76
CA ILE A 387 -20.55 2.24 15.27
C ILE A 387 -21.74 1.28 15.39
N LYS A 388 -22.00 0.45 14.36
CA LYS A 388 -23.05 -0.56 14.40
C LYS A 388 -22.87 -1.53 15.57
N ALA A 389 -21.65 -2.00 15.82
CA ALA A 389 -21.36 -2.94 16.91
C ALA A 389 -21.61 -2.31 18.29
N MET A 390 -21.29 -1.02 18.44
CA MET A 390 -21.60 -0.23 19.64
C MET A 390 -23.11 -0.04 19.88
N GLN A 391 -23.96 -0.28 18.88
CA GLN A 391 -25.43 -0.25 19.01
C GLN A 391 -26.05 -1.61 19.35
N SER A 392 -25.24 -2.66 19.55
CA SER A 392 -25.73 -3.94 20.02
C SER A 392 -26.41 -3.82 21.38
N GLN A 393 -27.36 -4.71 21.69
CA GLN A 393 -28.06 -4.72 22.98
C GLN A 393 -27.07 -4.75 24.17
N ARG A 394 -25.97 -5.50 23.99
CA ARG A 394 -24.87 -5.64 24.95
C ARG A 394 -24.15 -4.32 25.20
N ALA A 395 -23.74 -3.62 24.14
CA ALA A 395 -23.03 -2.34 24.25
C ALA A 395 -23.94 -1.20 24.75
N LYS A 396 -25.24 -1.21 24.39
CA LYS A 396 -26.24 -0.23 24.85
C LYS A 396 -26.37 -0.17 26.37
N MET A 397 -26.09 -1.26 27.09
CA MET A 397 -26.09 -1.27 28.57
C MET A 397 -25.06 -0.31 29.19
N TYR A 398 -23.99 0.01 28.46
CA TYR A 398 -22.88 0.84 28.92
C TYR A 398 -22.76 2.16 28.17
N MET A 399 -23.74 2.49 27.30
CA MET A 399 -23.62 3.59 26.34
C MET A 399 -23.35 4.93 27.02
N GLU A 400 -24.02 5.24 28.12
CA GLU A 400 -23.80 6.48 28.87
C GLU A 400 -22.35 6.61 29.36
N SER A 401 -21.84 5.55 29.98
CA SER A 401 -20.45 5.50 30.46
C SER A 401 -19.43 5.54 29.32
N VAL A 402 -19.68 4.83 28.21
CA VAL A 402 -18.85 4.86 27.01
C VAL A 402 -18.77 6.28 26.43
N MET A 403 -19.93 6.93 26.27
CA MET A 403 -20.02 8.28 25.69
C MET A 403 -19.36 9.36 26.58
N SER A 404 -19.20 9.09 27.88
CA SER A 404 -18.46 9.98 28.79
C SER A 404 -16.93 9.95 28.56
N LYS A 405 -16.41 8.91 27.89
CA LYS A 405 -14.98 8.76 27.65
C LYS A 405 -14.51 9.67 26.53
N GLN A 406 -13.39 10.35 26.76
CA GLN A 406 -12.72 11.15 25.75
C GLN A 406 -11.88 10.24 24.85
N CYS A 407 -12.52 9.64 23.86
CA CYS A 407 -11.88 8.73 22.91
C CYS A 407 -12.34 8.97 21.47
N VAL A 408 -11.39 8.91 20.54
CA VAL A 408 -11.58 9.05 19.09
C VAL A 408 -10.97 7.85 18.39
N ILE A 409 -11.70 7.29 17.43
CA ILE A 409 -11.25 6.18 16.60
C ILE A 409 -11.27 6.63 15.14
N ALA A 410 -10.21 6.30 14.40
CA ALA A 410 -10.07 6.61 12.99
C ALA A 410 -9.50 5.42 12.23
N SER A 411 -9.87 5.31 10.95
CA SER A 411 -9.23 4.41 9.96
C SER A 411 -9.05 5.23 8.70
N LEU A 412 -7.82 5.30 8.19
CA LEU A 412 -7.39 6.23 7.15
C LEU A 412 -6.41 5.58 6.17
N GLY A 413 -6.70 5.66 4.87
CA GLY A 413 -5.80 5.28 3.78
C GLY A 413 -4.69 6.31 3.60
N THR A 414 -3.44 5.88 3.64
CA THR A 414 -2.26 6.77 3.57
C THR A 414 -2.10 7.50 2.25
N ASP A 415 -2.81 7.09 1.19
CA ASP A 415 -2.86 7.80 -0.10
C ASP A 415 -3.87 8.94 -0.15
N GLY A 416 -4.59 9.17 0.95
CA GLY A 416 -5.59 10.22 1.07
C GLY A 416 -6.92 9.87 0.43
N GLN A 417 -7.11 8.60 0.04
CA GLN A 417 -8.33 8.09 -0.58
C GLN A 417 -8.75 6.76 0.07
N ASP A 418 -10.06 6.54 0.17
CA ASP A 418 -10.65 5.29 0.62
C ASP A 418 -11.77 4.90 -0.34
N GLY A 419 -11.52 3.86 -1.13
CA GLY A 419 -12.35 3.51 -2.28
C GLY A 419 -12.37 4.59 -3.37
N PRO A 420 -13.40 4.66 -4.22
CA PRO A 420 -13.52 5.67 -5.26
C PRO A 420 -14.06 7.01 -4.70
N THR A 421 -13.42 7.56 -3.67
CA THR A 421 -13.88 8.75 -2.95
C THR A 421 -12.79 9.79 -2.74
N ASP A 422 -13.16 11.00 -2.31
CA ASP A 422 -12.24 12.10 -1.98
C ASP A 422 -11.86 12.13 -0.49
N ALA A 423 -12.29 11.13 0.29
CA ALA A 423 -11.96 10.97 1.69
C ALA A 423 -10.88 9.90 1.86
N ALA A 424 -9.92 10.14 2.75
CA ALA A 424 -8.94 9.15 3.21
C ALA A 424 -9.59 8.08 4.09
N GLY A 425 -10.78 8.33 4.64
CA GLY A 425 -11.45 7.43 5.55
C GLY A 425 -12.43 8.17 6.43
N ALA A 426 -12.65 7.65 7.64
CA ALA A 426 -13.52 8.27 8.63
C ALA A 426 -12.90 8.25 10.02
N MET A 427 -13.41 9.13 10.89
CA MET A 427 -13.16 9.12 12.32
C MET A 427 -14.43 9.44 13.11
N VAL A 428 -14.56 8.85 14.30
CA VAL A 428 -15.71 9.05 15.19
C VAL A 428 -15.25 9.21 16.63
N SER A 429 -15.88 10.11 17.37
CA SER A 429 -15.68 10.25 18.82
C SER A 429 -16.75 9.45 19.57
N LEU A 430 -16.40 8.81 20.70
CA LEU A 430 -17.36 7.99 21.43
C LEU A 430 -18.59 8.79 21.91
N ASN A 431 -18.41 10.06 22.25
CA ASN A 431 -19.51 10.96 22.63
C ASN A 431 -20.48 11.32 21.47
N GLN A 432 -20.22 10.85 20.24
CA GLN A 432 -21.07 11.06 19.06
C GLN A 432 -21.89 9.82 18.69
N LEU A 433 -21.77 8.70 19.42
CA LEU A 433 -22.39 7.43 19.04
C LEU A 433 -23.93 7.47 18.98
N ASN A 434 -24.57 8.40 19.69
CA ASN A 434 -26.02 8.60 19.67
C ASN A 434 -26.54 9.31 18.41
N LEU A 435 -25.66 9.86 17.56
CA LEU A 435 -26.04 10.57 16.34
C LEU A 435 -26.38 9.65 15.17
N PHE A 436 -26.05 8.37 15.28
CA PHE A 436 -26.15 7.43 14.16
C PHE A 436 -27.41 6.57 14.30
N ASP A 437 -28.24 6.53 13.25
CA ASP A 437 -29.42 5.66 13.21
C ASP A 437 -29.06 4.22 12.81
N GLU A 438 -29.48 3.24 13.62
CA GLU A 438 -29.16 1.82 13.42
C GLU A 438 -29.71 1.27 12.09
N SER A 439 -30.89 1.74 11.66
CA SER A 439 -31.52 1.27 10.42
C SER A 439 -30.81 1.82 9.19
N GLU A 440 -30.40 3.08 9.23
CA GLU A 440 -29.62 3.72 8.17
C GLU A 440 -28.22 3.14 8.05
N ILE A 441 -27.55 2.85 9.16
CA ILE A 441 -26.24 2.15 9.16
C ILE A 441 -26.37 0.79 8.47
N LYS A 442 -27.39 0.00 8.82
CA LYS A 442 -27.63 -1.31 8.19
C LYS A 442 -27.83 -1.18 6.69
N LYS A 443 -28.58 -0.18 6.24
CA LYS A 443 -28.80 0.12 4.82
C LYS A 443 -27.48 0.50 4.12
N ALA A 444 -26.71 1.42 4.69
CA ALA A 444 -25.43 1.87 4.12
C ALA A 444 -24.42 0.72 3.99
N LEU A 445 -24.31 -0.16 5.00
CA LEU A 445 -23.46 -1.35 4.93
C LEU A 445 -23.93 -2.39 3.90
N PHE A 446 -25.23 -2.52 3.70
CA PHE A 446 -25.80 -3.41 2.69
C PHE A 446 -25.52 -2.90 1.27
N GLU A 447 -25.64 -1.59 1.06
CA GLU A 447 -25.43 -0.94 -0.25
C GLU A 447 -23.95 -0.62 -0.56
N SER A 448 -23.02 -0.89 0.38
CA SER A 448 -21.63 -0.45 0.31
C SER A 448 -21.49 1.07 0.14
N ASP A 449 -22.31 1.83 0.87
CA ASP A 449 -22.51 3.28 0.71
C ASP A 449 -22.05 4.10 1.93
N SER A 450 -20.92 3.71 2.53
CA SER A 450 -20.39 4.35 3.75
C SER A 450 -20.05 5.82 3.56
N TYR A 451 -19.59 6.24 2.37
CA TYR A 451 -19.25 7.64 2.08
C TYR A 451 -20.49 8.54 2.13
N THR A 452 -21.53 8.18 1.38
CA THR A 452 -22.77 8.96 1.31
C THR A 452 -23.41 9.05 2.68
N TYR A 453 -23.40 7.95 3.45
CA TYR A 453 -23.89 7.97 4.82
C TYR A 453 -23.11 8.95 5.71
N PHE A 454 -21.77 8.90 5.73
CA PHE A 454 -21.01 9.86 6.54
C PHE A 454 -21.13 11.30 6.06
N GLU A 455 -21.39 11.54 4.78
CA GLU A 455 -21.62 12.87 4.22
C GLU A 455 -22.89 13.52 4.79
N THR A 456 -23.94 12.73 5.06
CA THR A 456 -25.18 13.26 5.68
C THR A 456 -25.03 13.50 7.18
N ILE A 457 -24.20 12.72 7.88
CA ILE A 457 -23.99 12.87 9.33
C ILE A 457 -23.18 14.13 9.63
N GLN A 458 -23.83 15.08 10.32
CA GLN A 458 -23.21 16.36 10.74
C GLN A 458 -22.47 17.07 9.59
N ASN A 459 -23.04 17.08 8.38
CA ASN A 459 -22.43 17.67 7.19
C ASN A 459 -21.01 17.12 6.90
N GLY A 460 -20.79 15.82 7.03
CA GLY A 460 -19.52 15.19 6.72
C GLY A 460 -18.46 15.28 7.82
N ALA A 461 -18.81 15.67 9.05
CA ALA A 461 -17.84 15.85 10.15
C ALA A 461 -17.13 14.56 10.61
N CYS A 462 -17.55 13.40 10.11
CA CYS A 462 -16.87 12.12 10.32
C CYS A 462 -15.91 11.77 9.17
N LEU A 463 -16.09 12.36 7.98
CA LEU A 463 -15.22 12.13 6.84
C LEU A 463 -13.89 12.84 7.05
N VAL A 464 -12.82 12.15 6.65
CA VAL A 464 -11.47 12.72 6.69
C VAL A 464 -11.00 12.98 5.28
N LYS A 465 -10.97 14.25 4.88
CA LYS A 465 -10.58 14.69 3.54
C LYS A 465 -9.23 15.39 3.58
N THR A 466 -8.16 14.69 3.21
CA THR A 466 -6.80 15.22 3.20
C THR A 466 -6.38 15.74 1.82
N GLY A 467 -7.10 15.34 0.78
CA GLY A 467 -6.57 15.33 -0.58
C GLY A 467 -5.46 14.27 -0.76
N PRO A 468 -4.92 14.13 -1.98
CA PRO A 468 -3.83 13.20 -2.25
C PRO A 468 -2.58 13.52 -1.43
N THR A 469 -2.05 12.53 -0.73
CA THR A 469 -0.86 12.69 0.14
C THR A 469 0.46 12.53 -0.62
N GLY A 470 0.41 11.92 -1.81
CA GLY A 470 1.58 11.62 -2.63
C GLY A 470 2.35 10.36 -2.22
N THR A 471 1.82 9.55 -1.30
CA THR A 471 2.39 8.27 -0.86
C THR A 471 1.30 7.19 -0.79
N ASN A 472 1.67 5.92 -0.64
CA ASN A 472 0.72 4.83 -0.34
C ASN A 472 1.50 3.68 0.32
N VAL A 473 1.26 3.49 1.61
CA VAL A 473 1.76 2.36 2.42
C VAL A 473 0.62 1.69 3.18
N MET A 474 -0.54 1.56 2.53
CA MET A 474 -1.81 0.98 3.03
C MET A 474 -2.58 1.89 4.01
N ASP A 475 -3.33 1.31 4.95
CA ASP A 475 -4.18 2.02 5.91
C ASP A 475 -3.56 2.08 7.31
N ILE A 476 -3.91 3.11 8.05
CA ILE A 476 -3.61 3.29 9.47
C ILE A 476 -4.93 3.43 10.24
N ALA A 477 -5.09 2.65 11.29
CA ALA A 477 -6.14 2.83 12.27
C ALA A 477 -5.56 3.35 13.60
N ILE A 478 -6.26 4.30 14.20
CA ILE A 478 -5.83 5.06 15.37
C ILE A 478 -6.97 5.02 16.39
N LEU A 479 -6.64 4.68 17.64
CA LEU A 479 -7.50 4.94 18.79
C LEU A 479 -6.75 5.88 19.73
N LEU A 480 -7.26 7.10 19.89
CA LEU A 480 -6.76 8.08 20.84
C LEU A 480 -7.69 8.18 22.02
N THR A 481 -7.13 8.18 23.22
CA THR A 481 -7.90 8.38 24.45
C THR A 481 -7.14 9.28 25.42
N LEU A 482 -7.89 10.10 26.14
CA LEU A 482 -7.39 10.87 27.27
C LEU A 482 -7.80 10.18 28.58
N PRO A 483 -7.00 10.32 29.65
CA PRO A 483 -7.41 9.85 30.96
C PRO A 483 -8.67 10.61 31.41
N PRO A 484 -9.45 10.07 32.37
CA PRO A 484 -10.53 10.82 32.98
C PRO A 484 -10.01 12.17 33.51
N ASN A 485 -10.73 13.27 33.26
CA ASN A 485 -10.39 14.55 33.89
C ASN A 485 -10.34 14.35 35.41
N GLU A 486 -9.25 14.74 36.07
CA GLU A 486 -9.26 14.91 37.53
C GLU A 486 -10.39 15.89 37.87
N LYS A 487 -11.32 15.44 38.71
CA LYS A 487 -12.49 16.23 39.13
C LYS A 487 -12.10 17.37 40.06
#